data_AF-A0AAW6V1U4-F1
#
_entry.id   AF-A0AAW6V1U4-F1
#
_cell.length_a   1.000
_cell.length_b   1.000
_cell.length_c   1.000
_cell.angle_alpha   90.00
_cell.angle_beta   90.00
_cell.angle_gamma   90.00
#
_symmetry.space_group_name_H-M   'P 1'
#
loop_
_entity.id
_entity.type
_entity.pdbx_description
1 polymer ?
#
loop_
_entity_poly.entity_id
_entity_poly.type
_entity_poly.pdbx_seq_one_letter_code
_entity_poly.pdbx_strand_id
1 'polypeptide(L)'
;MISIIKDLFSNQVVSAVILTIIGAITKKYIQFHRRDFFSRSSSEQIKAVEWLRTSSVPISDPLAKAEQQFRLQSFGLHRDWHLSYKIICLSSDYAQSLIPSLKAVLRYQGMYTITNGNIYPHKFHKWIIPFVLISLLLYIGAEIYRGSSQSDGIEILKSLYVVIVAFIVWCWVAACALRVSSISKKLNAYIPPANDFKSKTYDFSSILNNRYP
;
A
#
# COMPACT_ATOMS: atom_id res chain seq x y z
N MET A 1 -31.36 -20.12 5.77
CA MET A 1 -29.99 -19.58 5.55
C MET A 1 -30.00 -18.06 5.41
N ILE A 2 -30.81 -17.48 4.50
CA ILE A 2 -30.95 -16.02 4.34
C ILE A 2 -31.51 -15.32 5.60
N SER A 3 -32.51 -15.90 6.29
CA SER A 3 -33.05 -15.29 7.53
C SER A 3 -32.07 -15.34 8.71
N ILE A 4 -31.25 -16.39 8.81
CA ILE A 4 -30.21 -16.51 9.85
C ILE A 4 -29.12 -15.44 9.62
N ILE A 5 -28.72 -15.22 8.36
CA ILE A 5 -27.79 -14.15 8.00
C ILE A 5 -28.41 -12.79 8.33
N LYS A 6 -29.69 -12.57 8.01
CA LYS A 6 -30.43 -11.34 8.34
C LYS A 6 -30.45 -11.06 9.86
N ASP A 7 -30.77 -12.06 10.68
CA ASP A 7 -30.82 -11.90 12.14
C ASP A 7 -29.43 -11.65 12.73
N LEU A 8 -28.39 -12.27 12.16
CA LEU A 8 -27.01 -12.05 12.58
C LEU A 8 -26.55 -10.61 12.33
N PHE A 9 -26.92 -10.02 11.17
CA PHE A 9 -26.52 -8.66 10.80
C PHE A 9 -27.45 -7.56 11.35
N SER A 10 -28.72 -7.85 11.68
CA SER A 10 -29.62 -6.94 12.40
C SER A 10 -29.27 -6.79 13.89
N ASN A 11 -28.37 -7.61 14.41
CA ASN A 11 -27.87 -7.45 15.77
C ASN A 11 -26.84 -6.32 15.83
N GLN A 12 -27.20 -5.24 16.52
CA GLN A 12 -26.40 -4.03 16.67
C GLN A 12 -24.99 -4.30 17.23
N VAL A 13 -24.84 -5.33 18.07
CA VAL A 13 -23.55 -5.76 18.61
C VAL A 13 -22.67 -6.39 17.52
N VAL A 14 -23.24 -7.26 16.69
CA VAL A 14 -22.52 -7.91 15.59
C VAL A 14 -22.09 -6.88 14.55
N SER A 15 -22.98 -5.94 14.21
CA SER A 15 -22.66 -4.82 13.31
C SER A 15 -21.49 -3.97 13.84
N ALA A 16 -21.54 -3.60 15.13
CA ALA A 16 -20.48 -2.82 15.77
C ALA A 16 -19.13 -3.55 15.75
N VAL A 17 -19.11 -4.87 15.98
CA VAL A 17 -17.90 -5.69 15.90
C VAL A 17 -17.33 -5.72 14.48
N ILE A 18 -18.17 -5.92 13.47
CA ILE A 18 -17.76 -5.94 12.06
C ILE A 18 -17.18 -4.58 11.66
N LEU A 19 -17.87 -3.48 12.00
CA LEU A 19 -17.39 -2.11 11.75
C LEU A 19 -16.08 -1.82 12.47
N THR A 20 -15.90 -2.32 13.69
CA THR A 20 -14.65 -2.16 14.46
C THR A 20 -13.51 -2.92 13.80
N ILE A 21 -13.74 -4.15 13.33
CA ILE A 21 -12.76 -4.95 12.60
C ILE A 21 -12.38 -4.25 11.29
N ILE A 22 -13.36 -3.75 10.52
CA ILE A 22 -13.13 -2.97 9.31
C ILE A 22 -12.35 -1.69 9.62
N GLY A 23 -12.70 -0.98 10.70
CA GLY A 23 -11.99 0.21 11.16
C GLY A 23 -10.54 -0.06 11.56
N ALA A 24 -10.27 -1.15 12.27
CA ALA A 24 -8.92 -1.58 12.67
C ALA A 24 -8.08 -1.99 11.45
N ILE A 25 -8.67 -2.75 10.52
CA ILE A 25 -8.09 -3.09 9.22
C ILE A 25 -7.77 -1.81 8.44
N THR A 26 -8.74 -0.91 8.32
CA THR A 26 -8.62 0.37 7.61
C THR A 26 -7.51 1.20 8.22
N LYS A 27 -7.44 1.32 9.55
CA LYS A 27 -6.35 1.98 10.26
C LYS A 27 -5.01 1.34 9.89
N LYS A 28 -4.88 0.00 9.94
CA LYS A 28 -3.64 -0.70 9.57
C LYS A 28 -3.20 -0.42 8.12
N TYR A 29 -4.14 -0.24 7.18
CA TYR A 29 -3.83 0.07 5.78
C TYR A 29 -3.66 1.57 5.48
N ILE A 30 -4.35 2.46 6.21
CA ILE A 30 -4.34 3.91 5.99
C ILE A 30 -3.24 4.62 6.79
N GLN A 31 -2.84 4.09 7.94
CA GLN A 31 -1.94 4.76 8.89
C GLN A 31 -0.48 4.91 8.40
N PHE A 32 -0.20 4.68 7.12
CA PHE A 32 1.09 4.96 6.49
C PHE A 32 0.96 5.82 5.23
N HIS A 33 0.14 6.86 5.24
CA HIS A 33 0.28 7.97 4.29
C HIS A 33 1.56 8.78 4.58
N ARG A 34 2.72 8.13 4.44
CA ARG A 34 4.03 8.76 4.57
C ARG A 34 4.36 9.49 3.27
N ARG A 35 5.12 10.58 3.38
CA ARG A 35 5.72 11.26 2.23
C ARG A 35 6.69 10.28 1.54
N ASP A 36 6.26 9.72 0.41
CA ASP A 36 7.06 8.80 -0.39
C ASP A 36 8.16 9.54 -1.15
N PHE A 37 9.19 8.79 -1.54
CA PHE A 37 10.32 9.28 -2.33
C PHE A 37 9.89 10.12 -3.56
N PHE A 38 8.92 9.64 -4.34
CA PHE A 38 8.46 10.31 -5.58
C PHE A 38 7.58 11.54 -5.34
N SER A 39 7.23 11.85 -4.09
CA SER A 39 6.49 13.05 -3.69
C SER A 39 7.38 14.11 -3.07
N ARG A 40 8.70 13.89 -3.05
CA ARG A 40 9.71 14.84 -2.57
C ARG A 40 10.21 15.75 -3.68
N SER A 41 10.87 16.84 -3.29
CA SER A 41 11.53 17.73 -4.26
C SER A 41 12.69 17.00 -4.96
N SER A 42 13.02 17.41 -6.19
CA SER A 42 14.11 16.79 -6.94
C SER A 42 15.44 16.81 -6.19
N SER A 43 15.72 17.88 -5.43
CA SER A 43 16.93 17.96 -4.59
C SER A 43 16.98 16.89 -3.49
N GLU A 44 15.86 16.63 -2.82
CA GLU A 44 15.79 15.55 -1.83
C GLU A 44 15.93 14.17 -2.47
N GLN A 45 15.36 13.99 -3.67
CA GLN A 45 15.48 12.74 -4.41
C GLN A 45 16.92 12.47 -4.85
N ILE A 46 17.65 13.49 -5.33
CA ILE A 46 19.08 13.39 -5.68
C ILE A 46 19.90 12.97 -4.45
N LYS A 47 19.72 13.63 -3.30
CA LYS A 47 20.44 13.30 -2.06
C LYS A 47 20.23 11.85 -1.63
N ALA A 48 19.01 11.34 -1.76
CA ALA A 48 18.70 9.95 -1.42
C ALA A 48 19.42 8.96 -2.34
N VAL A 49 19.48 9.26 -3.63
CA VAL A 49 20.18 8.45 -4.64
C VAL A 49 21.69 8.46 -4.40
N GLU A 50 22.28 9.63 -4.16
CA GLU A 50 23.71 9.77 -3.85
C GLU A 50 24.10 8.98 -2.60
N TRP A 51 23.28 9.09 -1.55
CA TRP A 51 23.50 8.32 -0.33
C TRP A 51 23.38 6.81 -0.59
N LEU A 52 22.39 6.36 -1.37
CA LEU A 52 22.24 4.95 -1.71
C LEU A 52 23.43 4.39 -2.48
N ARG A 53 23.98 5.15 -3.44
CA ARG A 53 25.17 4.77 -4.22
C ARG A 53 26.43 4.65 -3.38
N THR A 54 26.55 5.48 -2.34
CA THR A 54 27.71 5.49 -1.44
C THR A 54 27.54 4.52 -0.26
N SER A 55 26.31 4.10 0.02
CA SER A 55 26.01 3.14 1.08
C SER A 55 26.32 1.70 0.66
N SER A 56 26.89 0.93 1.59
CA SER A 56 27.10 -0.51 1.42
C SER A 56 25.85 -1.32 1.79
N VAL A 57 25.80 -2.56 1.28
CA VAL A 57 24.81 -3.59 1.63
C VAL A 57 24.71 -3.74 3.14
N PRO A 58 23.52 -4.08 3.70
CA PRO A 58 23.30 -4.16 5.15
C PRO A 58 24.44 -4.85 5.92
N ILE A 59 25.02 -4.09 6.84
CA ILE A 59 26.13 -4.52 7.69
C ILE A 59 25.59 -5.51 8.74
N SER A 60 26.42 -6.46 9.17
CA SER A 60 26.06 -7.44 10.21
C SER A 60 25.77 -6.80 11.57
N ASP A 61 26.30 -5.59 11.82
CA ASP A 61 26.05 -4.81 13.03
C ASP A 61 24.58 -4.34 13.11
N PRO A 62 23.83 -4.73 14.16
CA PRO A 62 22.44 -4.33 14.34
C PRO A 62 22.24 -2.82 14.46
N LEU A 63 23.21 -2.07 15.01
CA LEU A 63 23.09 -0.62 15.17
C LEU A 63 23.23 0.09 13.82
N ALA A 64 24.29 -0.20 13.06
CA ALA A 64 24.46 0.32 11.71
C ALA A 64 23.29 -0.03 10.79
N LYS A 65 22.73 -1.24 10.92
CA LYS A 65 21.53 -1.66 10.19
C LYS A 65 20.30 -0.82 10.56
N ALA A 66 20.08 -0.55 11.84
CA ALA A 66 18.97 0.29 12.29
C ALA A 66 19.12 1.73 11.76
N GLU A 67 20.32 2.31 11.83
CA GLU A 67 20.60 3.65 11.29
C GLU A 67 20.30 3.71 9.78
N GLN A 68 20.75 2.70 9.02
CA GLN A 68 20.47 2.59 7.60
C GLN A 68 18.96 2.56 7.32
N GLN A 69 18.20 1.78 8.09
CA GLN A 69 16.74 1.72 7.98
C GLN A 69 16.09 3.07 8.27
N PHE A 70 16.55 3.79 9.30
CA PHE A 70 16.04 5.14 9.62
C PHE A 70 16.35 6.15 8.52
N ARG A 71 17.56 6.10 7.95
CA ARG A 71 17.96 6.98 6.83
C ARG A 71 17.14 6.71 5.58
N LEU A 72 16.95 5.46 5.17
CA LEU A 72 16.06 5.10 4.05
C LEU A 72 14.63 5.62 4.26
N GLN A 73 14.12 5.44 5.47
CA GLN A 73 12.83 5.95 5.87
C GLN A 73 12.75 7.48 5.82
N SER A 74 13.82 8.18 6.20
CA SER A 74 13.92 9.64 6.11
C SER A 74 13.82 10.14 4.68
N PHE A 75 14.21 9.34 3.68
CA PHE A 75 14.04 9.64 2.25
C PHE A 75 12.68 9.21 1.68
N GLY A 76 11.80 8.62 2.49
CA GLY A 76 10.52 8.10 2.01
C GLY A 76 10.64 6.80 1.20
N LEU A 77 11.75 6.08 1.37
CA LEU A 77 12.00 4.76 0.79
C LEU A 77 11.62 3.64 1.78
N HIS A 78 11.77 2.39 1.33
CA HIS A 78 11.50 1.22 2.18
C HIS A 78 12.61 1.02 3.21
N ARG A 79 12.33 0.40 4.36
CA ARG A 79 13.38 0.02 5.34
C ARG A 79 14.39 -0.98 4.77
N ASP A 80 14.00 -1.73 3.76
CA ASP A 80 14.84 -2.74 3.15
C ASP A 80 15.69 -2.07 2.07
N TRP A 81 17.02 -2.20 2.21
CA TRP A 81 17.98 -1.57 1.32
C TRP A 81 17.87 -2.12 -0.10
N HIS A 82 17.83 -3.46 -0.25
CA HIS A 82 17.72 -4.12 -1.56
C HIS A 82 16.43 -3.72 -2.27
N LEU A 83 15.32 -3.68 -1.53
CA LEU A 83 14.05 -3.26 -2.10
C LEU A 83 14.06 -1.79 -2.55
N SER A 84 14.63 -0.91 -1.72
CA SER A 84 14.72 0.52 -2.03
C SER A 84 15.59 0.78 -3.25
N TYR A 85 16.74 0.12 -3.32
CA TYR A 85 17.62 0.16 -4.48
C TYR A 85 16.88 -0.31 -5.75
N LYS A 86 16.21 -1.47 -5.68
CA LYS A 86 15.41 -2.03 -6.77
C LYS A 86 14.31 -1.10 -7.27
N ILE A 87 13.63 -0.40 -6.36
CA ILE A 87 12.58 0.58 -6.69
C ILE A 87 13.16 1.75 -7.49
N ILE A 88 14.33 2.26 -7.09
CA ILE A 88 14.96 3.39 -7.78
C ILE A 88 15.45 2.96 -9.17
N CYS A 89 16.14 1.83 -9.27
CA CYS A 89 16.60 1.32 -10.56
C CYS A 89 15.43 1.04 -11.51
N LEU A 90 14.35 0.42 -11.02
CA LEU A 90 13.15 0.19 -11.84
C LEU A 90 12.48 1.50 -12.28
N SER A 91 12.50 2.54 -11.43
CA SER A 91 11.96 3.86 -11.79
C SER A 91 12.81 4.63 -12.80
N SER A 92 14.10 4.30 -12.88
CA SER A 92 15.05 4.84 -13.84
C SER A 92 14.91 4.15 -15.21
N ASP A 93 14.80 2.82 -15.21
CA ASP A 93 14.75 2.02 -16.45
C ASP A 93 13.39 2.04 -17.15
N TYR A 94 12.31 2.30 -16.42
CA TYR A 94 10.95 2.23 -16.95
C TYR A 94 10.18 3.55 -16.84
N ALA A 95 9.21 3.73 -17.73
CA ALA A 95 8.44 4.96 -17.89
C ALA A 95 7.71 5.45 -16.61
N GLN A 96 7.43 6.75 -16.56
CA GLN A 96 6.66 7.45 -15.52
C GLN A 96 5.29 6.79 -15.19
N SER A 97 4.77 5.95 -16.08
CA SER A 97 3.54 5.17 -15.88
C SER A 97 3.60 4.20 -14.69
N LEU A 98 4.80 3.80 -14.23
CA LEU A 98 4.97 2.92 -13.06
C LEU A 98 5.03 3.68 -11.74
N ILE A 99 5.28 4.99 -11.76
CA ILE A 99 5.38 5.83 -10.56
C ILE A 99 4.16 5.68 -9.65
N PRO A 100 2.90 5.70 -10.14
CA PRO A 100 1.73 5.51 -9.28
C PRO A 100 1.72 4.18 -8.53
N SER A 101 2.20 3.09 -9.15
CA SER A 101 2.28 1.78 -8.51
C SER A 101 3.46 1.66 -7.54
N LEU A 102 4.60 2.29 -7.85
CA LEU A 102 5.74 2.36 -6.92
C LEU A 102 5.42 3.22 -5.69
N LYS A 103 4.68 4.32 -5.87
CA LYS A 103 4.11 5.11 -4.77
C LYS A 103 3.23 4.25 -3.86
N ALA A 104 2.39 3.39 -4.44
CA ALA A 104 1.54 2.49 -3.67
C ALA A 104 2.38 1.51 -2.83
N VAL A 105 3.46 0.96 -3.38
CA VAL A 105 4.39 0.10 -2.64
C VAL A 105 5.02 0.85 -1.46
N LEU A 106 5.52 2.06 -1.67
CA LEU A 106 6.19 2.83 -0.63
C LEU A 106 5.24 3.28 0.49
N ARG A 107 4.00 3.64 0.15
CA ARG A 107 2.97 4.10 1.11
C ARG A 107 2.32 2.94 1.86
N TYR A 108 2.03 1.83 1.19
CA TYR A 108 1.23 0.75 1.77
C TYR A 108 2.07 -0.47 2.18
N GLN A 109 3.10 -0.25 3.01
CA GLN A 109 4.00 -1.31 3.50
C GLN A 109 3.28 -2.43 4.25
N GLY A 110 2.10 -2.16 4.82
CA GLY A 110 1.27 -3.16 5.50
C GLY A 110 0.54 -4.15 4.58
N MET A 111 0.59 -3.98 3.26
CA MET A 111 -0.09 -4.86 2.29
C MET A 111 0.77 -6.04 1.81
N TYR A 112 2.05 -6.07 2.19
CA TYR A 112 2.98 -7.09 1.71
C TYR A 112 4.04 -7.41 2.75
N THR A 113 4.67 -8.56 2.55
CA THR A 113 5.86 -9.00 3.28
C THR A 113 7.07 -8.94 2.37
N ILE A 114 8.24 -8.82 2.96
CA ILE A 114 9.51 -8.82 2.22
C ILE A 114 10.32 -10.00 2.69
N THR A 115 10.87 -10.73 1.73
CA THR A 115 11.93 -11.70 1.97
C THR A 115 13.01 -11.47 0.92
N ASN A 116 14.26 -11.26 1.37
CA ASN A 116 15.42 -11.07 0.50
C ASN A 116 15.22 -10.01 -0.60
N GLY A 117 14.66 -8.84 -0.27
CA GLY A 117 14.43 -7.76 -1.23
C GLY A 117 13.29 -8.00 -2.23
N ASN A 118 12.57 -9.12 -2.14
CA ASN A 118 11.39 -9.42 -2.96
C ASN A 118 10.09 -9.15 -2.19
N ILE A 119 9.10 -8.62 -2.89
CA ILE A 119 7.78 -8.29 -2.34
C ILE A 119 6.82 -9.46 -2.54
N TYR A 120 6.20 -9.90 -1.45
CA TYR A 120 5.14 -10.89 -1.46
C TYR A 120 3.86 -10.26 -0.90
N PRO A 121 2.90 -9.90 -1.77
CA PRO A 121 1.59 -9.45 -1.33
C PRO A 121 0.95 -10.52 -0.43
N HIS A 122 0.32 -10.10 0.67
CA HIS A 122 -0.33 -11.05 1.56
C HIS A 122 -1.41 -11.85 0.82
N LYS A 123 -1.26 -13.17 0.75
CA LYS A 123 -2.19 -14.08 0.04
C LYS A 123 -3.64 -13.91 0.48
N PHE A 124 -3.86 -13.60 1.76
CA PHE A 124 -5.18 -13.37 2.34
C PHE A 124 -5.90 -12.14 1.76
N HIS A 125 -5.21 -11.16 1.19
CA HIS A 125 -5.86 -9.99 0.60
C HIS A 125 -6.73 -10.32 -0.62
N LYS A 126 -6.39 -11.38 -1.37
CA LYS A 126 -7.19 -11.82 -2.51
C LYS A 126 -8.60 -12.24 -2.12
N TRP A 127 -8.77 -12.77 -0.91
CA TRP A 127 -10.05 -13.27 -0.42
C TRP A 127 -10.72 -12.32 0.57
N ILE A 128 -9.95 -11.65 1.44
CA ILE A 128 -10.46 -10.71 2.44
C ILE A 128 -11.17 -9.52 1.77
N ILE A 129 -10.60 -8.97 0.69
CA ILE A 129 -11.15 -7.80 0.01
C ILE A 129 -12.54 -8.10 -0.59
N PRO A 130 -12.73 -9.14 -1.44
CA PRO A 130 -14.06 -9.48 -1.93
C PRO A 130 -15.00 -9.96 -0.81
N PHE A 131 -14.50 -10.67 0.20
CA PHE A 131 -15.33 -11.15 1.31
C PHE A 131 -15.92 -10.00 2.14
N VAL A 132 -15.11 -9.00 2.49
CA VAL A 132 -15.61 -7.81 3.20
C VAL A 132 -16.55 -6.98 2.33
N LEU A 133 -16.32 -6.91 1.01
CA LEU A 133 -17.24 -6.24 0.08
C LEU A 133 -18.61 -6.93 0.06
N ILE A 134 -18.64 -8.26 -0.04
CA ILE A 134 -19.88 -9.05 0.01
C ILE A 134 -20.57 -8.88 1.38
N SER A 135 -19.81 -8.89 2.48
CA SER A 135 -20.35 -8.70 3.82
C SER A 135 -20.99 -7.31 3.99
N LEU A 136 -20.35 -6.28 3.44
CA LEU A 136 -20.92 -4.92 3.41
C LEU A 136 -22.22 -4.90 2.59
N LEU A 137 -22.25 -5.50 1.39
CA LEU A 137 -23.46 -5.60 0.55
C LEU A 137 -24.61 -6.33 1.24
N LEU A 138 -24.33 -7.39 1.99
CA LEU A 138 -25.34 -8.12 2.77
C LEU A 138 -25.88 -7.28 3.94
N TYR A 139 -25.00 -6.58 4.66
CA TYR A 139 -25.40 -5.65 5.72
C TYR A 139 -26.30 -4.53 5.19
N ILE A 140 -25.97 -4.00 4.01
CA ILE A 140 -26.75 -2.96 3.30
C ILE A 140 -28.16 -3.45 2.99
N GLY A 141 -28.27 -4.64 2.38
CA GLY A 141 -29.57 -5.23 2.06
C GLY A 141 -30.43 -5.43 3.31
N ALA A 142 -29.82 -5.78 4.44
CA ALA A 142 -30.51 -5.95 5.71
C ALA A 142 -30.99 -4.61 6.30
N GLU A 143 -30.16 -3.57 6.32
CA GLU A 143 -30.54 -2.25 6.87
C GLU A 143 -31.58 -1.53 6.01
N ILE A 144 -31.46 -1.57 4.67
CA ILE A 144 -32.46 -0.98 3.77
C ILE A 144 -33.81 -1.68 3.95
N TYR A 145 -33.82 -3.01 4.06
CA TYR A 145 -35.04 -3.77 4.32
C TYR A 145 -35.67 -3.41 5.68
N ARG A 146 -34.84 -3.26 6.71
CA ARG A 146 -35.30 -2.90 8.07
C ARG A 146 -35.90 -1.49 8.11
N GLY A 147 -35.20 -0.50 7.56
CA GLY A 147 -35.70 0.87 7.47
C GLY A 147 -36.96 0.98 6.58
N SER A 148 -37.04 0.22 5.49
CA SER A 148 -38.25 0.13 4.67
C SER A 148 -39.43 -0.49 5.42
N SER A 149 -39.19 -1.50 6.26
CA SER A 149 -40.23 -2.13 7.09
C SER A 149 -40.72 -1.22 8.23
N GLN A 150 -39.89 -0.30 8.70
CA GLN A 150 -40.23 0.66 9.75
C GLN A 150 -40.74 2.00 9.19
N SER A 151 -40.76 2.15 7.86
CA SER A 151 -41.19 3.35 7.14
C SER A 151 -40.41 4.62 7.53
N ASP A 152 -39.18 4.47 8.04
CA ASP A 152 -38.35 5.56 8.55
C ASP A 152 -37.32 5.99 7.49
N GLY A 153 -37.73 6.91 6.61
CA GLY A 153 -36.91 7.36 5.48
C GLY A 153 -35.59 8.01 5.88
N ILE A 154 -35.49 8.57 7.08
CA ILE A 154 -34.26 9.19 7.59
C ILE A 154 -33.21 8.13 7.96
N GLU A 155 -33.64 7.02 8.54
CA GLU A 155 -32.76 5.91 8.90
C GLU A 155 -32.23 5.19 7.65
N ILE A 156 -33.07 5.05 6.63
CA ILE A 156 -32.67 4.55 5.30
C ILE A 156 -31.56 5.42 4.69
N LEU A 157 -31.73 6.75 4.69
CA LEU A 157 -30.77 7.68 4.07
C LEU A 157 -29.42 7.68 4.80
N LYS A 158 -29.43 7.63 6.14
CA LYS A 158 -28.20 7.55 6.95
C LYS A 158 -27.44 6.24 6.69
N SER A 159 -28.15 5.12 6.68
CA SER A 159 -27.57 3.81 6.37
C SER A 159 -26.98 3.79 4.96
N LEU A 160 -27.66 4.37 3.97
CA LEU A 160 -27.15 4.48 2.60
C LEU A 160 -25.87 5.34 2.50
N TYR A 161 -25.79 6.44 3.27
CA TYR A 161 -24.62 7.31 3.26
C TYR A 161 -23.38 6.63 3.83
N VAL A 162 -23.48 6.03 5.03
CA VAL A 162 -22.38 5.29 5.67
C VAL A 162 -21.82 4.21 4.73
N VAL A 163 -22.72 3.61 3.97
CA VAL A 163 -22.46 2.56 3.00
C VAL A 163 -21.70 3.05 1.79
N ILE A 164 -22.12 4.16 1.17
CA ILE A 164 -21.42 4.73 0.02
C ILE A 164 -19.98 5.06 0.41
N VAL A 165 -19.79 5.66 1.59
CA VAL A 165 -18.45 5.99 2.11
C VAL A 165 -17.63 4.73 2.34
N ALA A 166 -18.18 3.70 3.00
CA ALA A 166 -17.48 2.44 3.24
C ALA A 166 -17.12 1.71 1.93
N PHE A 167 -18.02 1.71 0.95
CA PHE A 167 -17.81 1.11 -0.37
C PHE A 167 -16.69 1.81 -1.14
N ILE A 168 -16.68 3.15 -1.16
CA ILE A 168 -15.62 3.94 -1.81
C ILE A 168 -14.26 3.62 -1.18
N VAL A 169 -14.19 3.61 0.17
CA VAL A 169 -12.95 3.27 0.90
C VAL A 169 -12.49 1.85 0.55
N TRP A 170 -13.41 0.90 0.46
CA TRP A 170 -13.05 -0.49 0.18
C TRP A 170 -12.62 -0.71 -1.28
N CYS A 171 -13.28 -0.05 -2.23
CA CYS A 171 -12.85 -0.04 -3.62
C CYS A 171 -11.45 0.58 -3.78
N TRP A 172 -11.14 1.63 -3.02
CA TRP A 172 -9.81 2.21 -2.97
C TRP A 172 -8.76 1.20 -2.47
N VAL A 173 -9.04 0.51 -1.36
CA VAL A 173 -8.16 -0.55 -0.81
C VAL A 173 -7.94 -1.67 -1.83
N ALA A 174 -8.99 -2.10 -2.52
CA ALA A 174 -8.91 -3.10 -3.59
C ALA A 174 -7.99 -2.64 -4.73
N ALA A 175 -8.16 -1.41 -5.20
CA ALA A 175 -7.32 -0.84 -6.25
C ALA A 175 -5.85 -0.75 -5.82
N CYS A 176 -5.57 -0.35 -4.56
CA CYS A 176 -4.22 -0.32 -4.00
C CYS A 176 -3.59 -1.72 -3.96
N ALA A 177 -4.32 -2.73 -3.48
CA ALA A 177 -3.84 -4.11 -3.42
C ALA A 177 -3.53 -4.67 -4.82
N LEU A 178 -4.37 -4.38 -5.81
CA LEU A 178 -4.12 -4.76 -7.21
C LEU A 178 -2.88 -4.08 -7.78
N ARG A 179 -2.68 -2.79 -7.52
CA ARG A 179 -1.48 -2.06 -7.94
C ARG A 179 -0.22 -2.67 -7.34
N VAL A 180 -0.22 -2.93 -6.03
CA VAL A 180 0.89 -3.59 -5.30
C VAL A 180 1.16 -4.99 -5.86
N SER A 181 0.11 -5.78 -6.12
CA SER A 181 0.28 -7.13 -6.68
C SER A 181 0.78 -7.13 -8.13
N SER A 182 0.43 -6.12 -8.93
CA SER A 182 0.90 -6.01 -10.31
C SER A 182 2.37 -5.61 -10.35
N ILE A 183 2.74 -4.59 -9.57
CA ILE A 183 4.13 -4.12 -9.52
C ILE A 183 5.05 -5.11 -8.81
N SER A 184 4.57 -5.89 -7.83
CA SER A 184 5.40 -6.89 -7.15
C SER A 184 5.93 -7.94 -8.14
N LYS A 185 5.15 -8.32 -9.17
CA LYS A 185 5.62 -9.24 -10.22
C LYS A 185 6.78 -8.63 -11.00
N LYS A 186 6.63 -7.37 -11.45
CA LYS A 186 7.67 -6.65 -12.19
C LYS A 186 8.91 -6.41 -11.35
N LEU A 187 8.71 -5.98 -10.11
CA LEU A 187 9.78 -5.67 -9.17
C LEU A 187 10.54 -6.95 -8.77
N ASN A 188 9.87 -8.09 -8.57
CA ASN A 188 10.55 -9.34 -8.24
C ASN A 188 11.32 -9.90 -9.44
N ALA A 189 10.78 -9.79 -10.66
CA ALA A 189 11.44 -10.25 -11.88
C ALA A 189 12.62 -9.36 -12.32
N TYR A 190 12.62 -8.09 -11.92
CA TYR A 190 13.69 -7.16 -12.24
C TYR A 190 14.99 -7.57 -11.54
N ILE A 191 16.11 -7.54 -12.26
CA ILE A 191 17.45 -7.77 -11.73
C ILE A 191 18.15 -6.42 -11.84
N PRO A 192 18.47 -5.75 -10.71
CA PRO A 192 19.16 -4.49 -10.77
C PRO A 192 20.60 -4.69 -11.30
N PRO A 193 21.18 -3.68 -11.95
CA PRO A 193 22.56 -3.72 -12.42
C PRO A 193 23.54 -3.94 -11.25
N ALA A 194 24.73 -4.49 -11.55
CA ALA A 194 25.79 -4.62 -10.55
C ALA A 194 26.28 -3.23 -10.12
N ASN A 195 26.59 -3.09 -8.82
CA ASN A 195 26.80 -1.82 -8.11
C ASN A 195 28.15 -1.12 -8.45
N ASP A 196 28.69 -1.36 -9.66
CA ASP A 196 30.10 -1.15 -9.99
C ASP A 196 30.36 0.13 -10.82
N PHE A 197 29.32 0.80 -11.29
CA PHE A 197 29.45 1.99 -12.14
C PHE A 197 29.38 3.27 -11.28
N LYS A 198 30.10 4.34 -11.65
CA LYS A 198 30.03 5.65 -10.98
C LYS A 198 29.69 6.69 -12.05
N SER A 199 28.45 7.19 -12.06
CA SER A 199 28.05 8.30 -12.93
C SER A 199 28.87 9.55 -12.59
N LYS A 200 29.33 10.29 -13.60
CA LYS A 200 30.07 11.55 -13.46
C LYS A 200 29.16 12.79 -13.33
N THR A 201 27.83 12.63 -13.46
CA THR A 201 26.88 13.75 -13.56
C THR A 201 25.83 13.70 -12.45
N TYR A 202 25.52 14.87 -11.86
CA TYR A 202 24.70 15.06 -10.66
C TYR A 202 23.26 15.53 -10.92
N ASP A 203 22.82 15.64 -12.18
CA ASP A 203 21.47 16.12 -12.50
C ASP A 203 20.42 15.02 -12.41
N PHE A 204 19.23 15.33 -11.89
CA PHE A 204 18.13 14.37 -11.66
C PHE A 204 17.77 13.53 -12.90
N SER A 205 17.70 14.16 -14.07
CA SER A 205 17.47 13.48 -15.36
C SER A 205 18.66 12.60 -15.76
N SER A 206 19.89 13.01 -15.47
CA SER A 206 21.09 12.19 -15.72
C SER A 206 21.25 11.05 -14.72
N ILE A 207 20.69 11.18 -13.52
CA ILE A 207 20.69 10.15 -12.46
C ILE A 207 19.60 9.11 -12.73
N LEU A 208 18.48 9.50 -13.36
CA LEU A 208 17.36 8.62 -13.73
C LEU A 208 17.36 8.13 -15.18
N ASN A 209 17.98 8.82 -16.15
CA ASN A 209 18.03 8.37 -17.57
C ASN A 209 19.38 7.77 -17.98
N ASN A 210 20.47 7.98 -17.22
CA ASN A 210 21.64 7.13 -17.44
C ASN A 210 21.37 5.81 -16.77
N ARG A 211 21.67 4.73 -17.48
CA ARG A 211 21.82 3.39 -16.93
C ARG A 211 22.46 3.51 -15.56
N TYR A 212 21.64 3.31 -14.53
CA TYR A 212 22.08 3.25 -13.16
C TYR A 212 23.22 2.20 -13.11
N PRO A 213 24.38 2.53 -12.55
CA PRO A 213 24.90 1.71 -11.46
C PRO A 213 24.05 1.83 -10.23
#